data_AF-A0A1C5H2Q2-F1
#
_entry.id   AF-A0A1C5H2Q2-F1
#
_cell.length_a   1.000
_cell.length_b   1.000
_cell.length_c   1.000
_cell.angle_alpha   90.00
_cell.angle_beta   90.00
_cell.angle_gamma   90.00
#
_symmetry.space_group_name_H-M   'P 1'
#
loop_
_entity.id
_entity.type
_entity.pdbx_description
1 polymer ?
#
loop_
_entity_poly.entity_id
_entity_poly.type
_entity_poly.pdbx_seq_one_letter_code
_entity_poly.pdbx_strand_id
1 'polypeptide(L)'
;MSLIGTLNGLREPLPSLSEMIDDLPSLPPNADFGDDIARAHHTLLSDADVEEKRRVFFQWVGRWQPCLFGRLAAHAAKGPAAAKGLEADICWLTDDDLARGADHVSATIQQARRRWKDRAEQGLASGFLIMFNSRRLAFAAPGKELLRLCLFLSDLYLIEHAPIRPDVIYTEAAPLRIEGRLHLFKVGCNIFYSGAHGTRNHDRRVPGGLMFSMNSPGHYANSLHARGFFDSLPDAIEFVRDTAFRSIGNGGLGASDVPSQSWHNRRREQQDGCPVRRLPSYVPPDFDPQSYSALYHTDVLVPTAVTVDGTRVGGPYESSGVEVWPNLLLDYITDERFPADHENYGQFQGHPVDDCNRYHNPWQAREAWNDEQFRY
;
A
#
# COMPACT_ATOMS: atom_id res chain seq x y z
N MET A 1 -21.12 -17.02 -28.93
CA MET A 1 -20.90 -15.88 -29.85
C MET A 1 -20.86 -14.62 -28.99
N SER A 2 -19.68 -14.04 -28.83
CA SER A 2 -19.38 -12.97 -27.87
C SER A 2 -19.91 -11.63 -28.35
N LEU A 3 -20.62 -10.93 -27.45
CA LEU A 3 -21.18 -9.59 -27.63
C LEU A 3 -20.15 -8.49 -27.26
N ILE A 4 -18.87 -8.71 -27.57
CA ILE A 4 -17.78 -7.72 -27.43
C ILE A 4 -17.29 -7.35 -28.84
N GLY A 5 -18.24 -7.03 -29.72
CA GLY A 5 -17.96 -7.04 -31.15
C GLY A 5 -18.75 -6.03 -31.95
N THR A 6 -19.03 -4.83 -31.42
CA THR A 6 -19.42 -3.68 -32.26
C THR A 6 -19.42 -2.41 -31.41
N LEU A 7 -18.29 -1.70 -31.40
CA LEU A 7 -18.15 -0.24 -31.26
C LEU A 7 -16.65 0.12 -31.42
N ASN A 8 -16.02 -0.33 -32.51
CA ASN A 8 -14.64 0.05 -32.87
C ASN A 8 -14.67 1.17 -33.90
N GLY A 9 -14.70 2.41 -33.41
CA GLY A 9 -14.25 3.59 -34.15
C GLY A 9 -12.91 4.03 -33.57
N LEU A 10 -11.82 3.73 -34.28
CA LEU A 10 -10.49 4.36 -34.17
C LEU A 10 -9.96 4.63 -32.75
N ARG A 11 -9.83 3.58 -31.92
CA ARG A 11 -8.84 3.58 -30.85
C ARG A 11 -7.63 2.81 -31.34
N GLU A 12 -6.45 3.42 -31.28
CA GLU A 12 -5.20 2.68 -31.45
C GLU A 12 -5.22 1.45 -30.52
N PRO A 13 -4.77 0.28 -30.98
CA PRO A 13 -4.67 -0.89 -30.12
C PRO A 13 -3.79 -0.52 -28.92
N LEU A 14 -4.27 -0.82 -27.72
CA LEU A 14 -3.46 -0.62 -26.52
C LEU A 14 -2.17 -1.45 -26.66
N PRO A 15 -1.00 -0.89 -26.32
CA PRO A 15 0.25 -1.64 -26.34
C PRO A 15 0.15 -2.85 -25.41
N SER A 16 0.82 -3.94 -25.79
CA SER A 16 0.94 -5.12 -24.93
C SER A 16 1.74 -4.81 -23.67
N LEU A 17 1.57 -5.64 -22.63
CA LEU A 17 2.30 -5.47 -21.37
C LEU A 17 3.83 -5.45 -21.58
N SER A 18 4.35 -6.29 -22.47
CA SER A 18 5.80 -6.31 -22.77
C SER A 18 6.24 -5.01 -23.42
N GLU A 19 5.51 -4.53 -24.44
CA GLU A 19 5.81 -3.26 -25.11
C GLU A 19 5.79 -2.09 -24.11
N MET A 20 4.78 -2.04 -23.23
CA MET A 20 4.72 -1.00 -22.18
C MET A 20 5.92 -1.03 -21.24
N ILE A 21 6.45 -2.21 -20.91
CA ILE A 21 7.63 -2.35 -20.03
C ILE A 21 8.93 -2.03 -20.79
N ASP A 22 9.05 -2.50 -22.03
CA ASP A 22 10.23 -2.31 -22.87
C ASP A 22 10.43 -0.83 -23.25
N ASP A 23 9.33 -0.11 -23.44
CA ASP A 23 9.31 1.32 -23.79
C ASP A 23 9.46 2.25 -22.57
N LEU A 24 9.56 1.71 -21.35
CA LEU A 24 9.78 2.54 -20.16
C LEU A 24 11.10 3.31 -20.25
N PRO A 25 11.08 4.64 -20.06
CA PRO A 25 12.29 5.39 -19.81
C PRO A 25 13.00 4.82 -18.58
N SER A 26 14.31 4.54 -18.71
CA SER A 26 15.12 3.98 -17.64
C SER A 26 16.03 5.05 -17.04
N LEU A 27 16.11 5.06 -15.72
CA LEU A 27 17.20 5.69 -14.98
C LEU A 27 18.53 5.02 -15.39
N PRO A 28 19.66 5.73 -15.29
CA PRO A 28 20.95 5.16 -15.65
C PRO A 28 21.31 4.00 -14.72
N PRO A 29 22.14 3.03 -15.17
CA PRO A 29 22.49 1.86 -14.36
C PRO A 29 23.19 2.17 -13.03
N ASN A 30 23.80 3.35 -12.92
CA ASN A 30 24.45 3.86 -11.71
C ASN A 30 23.55 4.81 -10.90
N ALA A 31 22.23 4.81 -11.16
CA ALA A 31 21.28 5.58 -10.35
C ALA A 31 21.39 5.17 -8.87
N ASP A 32 21.49 6.18 -8.01
CA ASP A 32 21.60 5.97 -6.58
C ASP A 32 20.23 5.79 -5.94
N PHE A 33 19.97 4.59 -5.43
CA PHE A 33 18.77 4.24 -4.68
C PHE A 33 19.00 4.13 -3.17
N GLY A 34 20.19 4.53 -2.71
CA GLY A 34 20.66 4.28 -1.36
C GLY A 34 21.24 2.87 -1.20
N ASP A 35 22.21 2.76 -0.28
CA ASP A 35 22.93 1.54 0.05
C ASP A 35 22.01 0.36 0.42
N ASP A 36 20.86 0.64 1.04
CA ASP A 36 19.91 -0.36 1.47
C ASP A 36 19.17 -1.01 0.30
N ILE A 37 18.73 -0.21 -0.69
CA ILE A 37 18.12 -0.72 -1.92
C ILE A 37 19.17 -1.36 -2.81
N ALA A 38 20.36 -0.75 -2.96
CA ALA A 38 21.44 -1.30 -3.77
C ALA A 38 21.84 -2.72 -3.31
N ARG A 39 21.97 -2.93 -1.99
CA ARG A 39 22.23 -4.27 -1.42
C ARG A 39 21.11 -5.26 -1.70
N ALA A 40 19.84 -4.84 -1.58
CA ALA A 40 18.72 -5.71 -1.88
C ALA A 40 18.66 -6.06 -3.37
N HIS A 41 18.82 -5.07 -4.25
CA HIS A 41 18.86 -5.23 -5.72
C HIS A 41 19.88 -6.27 -6.18
N HIS A 42 21.03 -6.38 -5.53
CA HIS A 42 22.04 -7.40 -5.88
C HIS A 42 21.45 -8.82 -5.90
N THR A 43 20.52 -9.15 -5.00
CA THR A 43 19.85 -10.45 -4.98
C THR A 43 18.53 -10.42 -5.72
N LEU A 44 17.73 -9.36 -5.55
CA LEU A 44 16.40 -9.28 -6.17
C LEU A 44 16.46 -9.23 -7.70
N LEU A 45 17.55 -8.74 -8.27
CA LEU A 45 17.73 -8.57 -9.72
C LEU A 45 18.78 -9.52 -10.31
N SER A 46 19.12 -10.60 -9.59
CA SER A 46 19.97 -11.69 -10.07
C SER A 46 19.16 -12.94 -10.43
N ASP A 47 19.85 -14.02 -10.79
CA ASP A 47 19.26 -15.33 -11.11
C ASP A 47 18.98 -16.18 -9.85
N ALA A 48 19.02 -15.57 -8.66
CA ALA A 48 18.60 -16.25 -7.43
C ALA A 48 17.15 -16.74 -7.53
N ASP A 49 16.84 -17.86 -6.86
CA ASP A 49 15.49 -18.36 -6.81
C ASP A 49 14.53 -17.39 -6.10
N VAL A 50 13.23 -17.56 -6.36
CA VAL A 50 12.19 -16.67 -5.82
C VAL A 50 12.14 -16.69 -4.29
N GLU A 51 12.49 -17.79 -3.64
CA GLU A 51 12.43 -17.89 -2.18
C GLU A 51 13.56 -17.08 -1.53
N GLU A 52 14.77 -17.18 -2.08
CA GLU A 52 15.91 -16.36 -1.67
C GLU A 52 15.63 -14.86 -1.91
N LYS A 53 15.04 -14.51 -3.06
CA LYS A 53 14.61 -13.14 -3.34
C LYS A 53 13.58 -12.65 -2.33
N ARG A 54 12.55 -13.44 -2.01
CA ARG A 54 11.55 -13.10 -0.98
C ARG A 54 12.19 -12.91 0.38
N ARG A 55 13.14 -13.78 0.76
CA ARG A 55 13.88 -13.68 2.02
C ARG A 55 14.63 -12.35 2.12
N VAL A 56 15.39 -11.98 1.08
CA VAL A 56 16.12 -10.70 1.04
C VAL A 56 15.16 -9.50 1.04
N PHE A 57 14.06 -9.60 0.29
CA PHE A 57 13.02 -8.58 0.28
C PHE A 57 12.44 -8.34 1.68
N PHE A 58 12.01 -9.39 2.39
CA PHE A 58 11.46 -9.23 3.75
C PHE A 58 12.52 -8.79 4.77
N GLN A 59 13.80 -9.13 4.58
CA GLN A 59 14.88 -8.54 5.39
C GLN A 59 14.98 -7.03 5.21
N TRP A 60 14.85 -6.54 3.97
CA TRP A 60 14.80 -5.11 3.70
C TRP A 60 13.54 -4.48 4.32
N VAL A 61 12.36 -5.08 4.10
CA VAL A 61 11.08 -4.57 4.63
C VAL A 61 11.14 -4.43 6.14
N GLY A 62 11.61 -5.45 6.87
CA GLY A 62 11.69 -5.46 8.34
C GLY A 62 12.52 -4.31 8.94
N ARG A 63 13.40 -3.69 8.15
CA ARG A 63 14.32 -2.65 8.62
C ARG A 63 14.02 -1.26 8.04
N TRP A 64 13.67 -1.17 6.76
CA TRP A 64 13.74 0.08 6.00
C TRP A 64 12.39 0.56 5.48
N GLN A 65 11.36 -0.28 5.48
CA GLN A 65 10.03 0.13 5.03
C GLN A 65 9.39 1.06 6.10
N PRO A 66 8.85 2.24 5.71
CA PRO A 66 8.35 3.24 6.66
C PRO A 66 7.17 2.78 7.53
N CYS A 67 6.28 1.97 6.94
CA CYS A 67 5.06 1.47 7.57
C CYS A 67 5.35 0.30 8.53
N LEU A 68 5.02 0.51 9.80
CA LEU A 68 5.35 -0.44 10.86
C LEU A 68 4.59 -1.78 10.69
N PHE A 69 3.41 -1.79 10.05
CA PHE A 69 2.70 -3.02 9.70
C PHE A 69 3.53 -3.90 8.75
N GLY A 70 4.14 -3.32 7.72
CA GLY A 70 5.02 -4.05 6.80
C GLY A 70 6.21 -4.67 7.54
N ARG A 71 6.80 -3.90 8.47
CA ARG A 71 7.93 -4.38 9.30
C ARG A 71 7.54 -5.53 10.22
N LEU A 72 6.36 -5.47 10.84
CA LEU A 72 5.83 -6.56 11.67
C LEU A 72 5.58 -7.82 10.83
N ALA A 73 4.92 -7.68 9.67
CA ALA A 73 4.65 -8.79 8.77
C ALA A 73 5.94 -9.47 8.28
N ALA A 74 7.01 -8.71 8.05
CA ALA A 74 8.33 -9.23 7.68
C ALA A 74 8.99 -10.12 8.76
N HIS A 75 8.44 -10.17 9.97
CA HIS A 75 8.91 -11.05 11.05
C HIS A 75 8.06 -12.32 11.22
N ALA A 76 7.08 -12.57 10.35
CA ALA A 76 6.24 -13.78 10.36
C ALA A 76 7.05 -15.09 10.43
N ALA A 77 8.16 -15.19 9.68
CA ALA A 77 9.03 -16.37 9.70
C ALA A 77 9.72 -16.63 11.06
N LYS A 78 9.78 -15.63 11.95
CA LYS A 78 10.30 -15.76 13.32
C LYS A 78 9.21 -16.18 14.32
N GLY A 79 8.00 -16.41 13.86
CA GLY A 79 6.86 -16.86 14.63
C GLY A 79 5.86 -15.75 14.97
N PRO A 80 4.61 -16.11 15.37
CA PRO A 80 3.52 -15.16 15.55
C PRO A 80 3.80 -14.08 16.61
N ALA A 81 4.56 -14.39 17.67
CA ALA A 81 4.91 -13.41 18.69
C ALA A 81 5.80 -12.27 18.14
N ALA A 82 6.73 -12.59 17.24
CA ALA A 82 7.63 -11.60 16.62
C ALA A 82 6.90 -10.73 15.59
N ALA A 83 5.97 -11.32 14.85
CA ALA A 83 5.12 -10.64 13.88
C ALA A 83 3.90 -9.94 14.51
N LYS A 84 3.70 -10.11 15.83
CA LYS A 84 2.47 -9.70 16.53
C LYS A 84 1.22 -10.24 15.83
N GLY A 85 1.23 -11.50 15.40
CA GLY A 85 0.12 -12.15 14.72
C GLY A 85 -0.13 -11.66 13.29
N LEU A 86 0.62 -10.67 12.79
CA LEU A 86 0.48 -10.14 11.44
C LEU A 86 1.25 -10.99 10.43
N GLU A 87 0.56 -11.44 9.39
CA GLU A 87 1.18 -12.01 8.20
C GLU A 87 0.63 -11.32 6.95
N ALA A 88 1.44 -11.35 5.89
CA ALA A 88 1.05 -10.92 4.57
C ALA A 88 1.38 -12.01 3.55
N ASP A 89 0.43 -12.28 2.65
CA ASP A 89 0.69 -13.16 1.51
C ASP A 89 1.38 -12.35 0.40
N ILE A 90 2.22 -13.01 -0.40
CA ILE A 90 2.92 -12.37 -1.52
C ILE A 90 2.75 -13.15 -2.83
N CYS A 91 2.20 -12.48 -3.84
CA CYS A 91 2.28 -12.88 -5.23
C CYS A 91 3.60 -12.34 -5.80
N TRP A 92 4.45 -13.21 -6.34
CA TRP A 92 5.74 -12.82 -6.91
C TRP A 92 5.74 -13.12 -8.40
N LEU A 93 5.83 -12.07 -9.22
CA LEU A 93 5.86 -12.14 -10.67
C LEU A 93 7.28 -11.77 -11.12
N THR A 94 7.85 -12.61 -11.98
CA THR A 94 9.19 -12.45 -12.55
C THR A 94 9.12 -11.90 -13.97
N ASP A 95 10.26 -11.54 -14.56
CA ASP A 95 10.33 -11.14 -15.98
C ASP A 95 9.70 -12.19 -16.91
N ASP A 96 9.85 -13.49 -16.62
CA ASP A 96 9.22 -14.59 -17.39
C ASP A 96 7.68 -14.54 -17.31
N ASP A 97 7.12 -14.18 -16.15
CA ASP A 97 5.68 -14.00 -16.01
C ASP A 97 5.18 -12.79 -16.80
N LEU A 98 5.93 -11.69 -16.80
CA LEU A 98 5.58 -10.48 -17.54
C LEU A 98 5.64 -10.70 -19.06
N ALA A 99 6.64 -11.44 -19.54
CA ALA A 99 6.80 -11.81 -20.94
C ALA A 99 5.66 -12.69 -21.48
N ARG A 100 4.98 -13.45 -20.60
CA ARG A 100 3.80 -14.25 -20.96
C ARG A 100 2.53 -13.42 -21.16
N GLY A 101 2.58 -12.12 -20.86
CA GLY A 101 1.53 -11.16 -21.18
C GLY A 101 0.47 -10.96 -20.09
N ALA A 102 -0.38 -9.97 -20.33
CA ALA A 102 -1.36 -9.46 -19.36
C ALA A 102 -2.34 -10.52 -18.84
N ASP A 103 -2.81 -11.43 -19.70
CA ASP A 103 -3.75 -12.48 -19.32
C ASP A 103 -3.14 -13.47 -18.31
N HIS A 104 -1.88 -13.87 -18.53
CA HIS A 104 -1.14 -14.73 -17.60
C HIS A 104 -0.92 -14.04 -16.26
N VAL A 105 -0.49 -12.77 -16.30
CA VAL A 105 -0.26 -11.95 -15.11
C VAL A 105 -1.55 -11.77 -14.31
N SER A 106 -2.65 -11.39 -14.96
CA SER A 106 -3.95 -11.23 -14.30
C SER A 106 -4.42 -12.55 -13.69
N ALA A 107 -4.37 -13.67 -14.43
CA ALA A 107 -4.76 -14.98 -13.91
C ALA A 107 -3.94 -15.37 -12.67
N THR A 108 -2.63 -15.13 -12.69
CA THR A 108 -1.73 -15.41 -11.57
C THR A 108 -2.07 -14.56 -10.34
N ILE A 109 -2.31 -13.26 -10.54
CA ILE A 109 -2.74 -12.33 -9.48
C ILE A 109 -4.09 -12.77 -8.89
N GLN A 110 -5.09 -13.05 -9.73
CA GLN A 110 -6.42 -13.44 -9.25
C GLN A 110 -6.40 -14.77 -8.49
N GLN A 111 -5.54 -15.71 -8.88
CA GLN A 111 -5.34 -16.95 -8.14
C GLN A 111 -4.70 -16.70 -6.77
N ALA A 112 -3.68 -15.84 -6.70
CA ALA A 112 -3.04 -15.46 -5.46
C ALA A 112 -3.99 -14.68 -4.54
N ARG A 113 -4.77 -13.75 -5.10
CA ARG A 113 -5.81 -12.98 -4.40
C ARG A 113 -6.84 -13.89 -3.74
N ARG A 114 -7.31 -14.94 -4.43
CA ARG A 114 -8.24 -15.92 -3.84
C ARG A 114 -7.63 -16.66 -2.65
N ARG A 115 -6.39 -17.17 -2.79
CA ARG A 115 -5.68 -17.85 -1.70
C ARG A 115 -5.48 -16.94 -0.49
N TRP A 116 -5.11 -15.68 -0.74
CA TRP A 116 -5.01 -14.67 0.31
C TRP A 116 -6.36 -14.47 1.01
N LYS A 117 -7.45 -14.28 0.27
CA LYS A 117 -8.80 -14.13 0.85
C LYS A 117 -9.21 -15.36 1.68
N ASP A 118 -8.87 -16.58 1.25
CA ASP A 118 -9.14 -17.79 2.04
C ASP A 118 -8.37 -17.83 3.37
N ARG A 119 -7.15 -17.28 3.39
CA ARG A 119 -6.32 -17.14 4.61
C ARG A 119 -6.77 -15.97 5.47
N ALA A 120 -7.18 -14.86 4.85
CA ALA A 120 -7.74 -13.69 5.53
C ALA A 120 -9.01 -14.07 6.30
N GLU A 121 -9.88 -14.90 5.71
CA GLU A 121 -11.11 -15.37 6.37
C GLU A 121 -10.83 -16.01 7.74
N GLN A 122 -9.69 -16.69 7.85
CA GLN A 122 -9.23 -17.38 9.06
C GLN A 122 -8.41 -16.46 10.01
N GLY A 123 -8.29 -15.18 9.69
CA GLY A 123 -7.44 -14.22 10.39
C GLY A 123 -5.94 -14.46 10.17
N LEU A 124 -5.54 -15.25 9.18
CA LEU A 124 -4.13 -15.64 9.02
C LEU A 124 -3.33 -14.60 8.24
N ALA A 125 -3.94 -13.88 7.28
CA ALA A 125 -3.25 -12.91 6.44
C ALA A 125 -4.05 -11.61 6.32
N SER A 126 -3.58 -10.54 6.96
CA SER A 126 -4.25 -9.21 6.92
C SER A 126 -3.68 -8.29 5.83
N GLY A 127 -2.55 -8.69 5.24
CA GLY A 127 -1.95 -8.00 4.10
C GLY A 127 -1.80 -8.91 2.88
N PHE A 128 -1.76 -8.29 1.70
CA PHE A 128 -1.46 -8.95 0.44
C PHE A 128 -0.52 -8.07 -0.38
N LEU A 129 0.54 -8.67 -0.90
CA LEU A 129 1.55 -8.00 -1.71
C LEU A 129 1.55 -8.61 -3.11
N ILE A 130 1.67 -7.78 -4.14
CA ILE A 130 1.92 -8.23 -5.51
C ILE A 130 3.23 -7.58 -5.95
N MET A 131 4.29 -8.37 -6.02
CA MET A 131 5.62 -7.92 -6.46
C MET A 131 5.81 -8.23 -7.94
N PHE A 132 6.05 -7.19 -8.74
CA PHE A 132 6.53 -7.27 -10.11
C PHE A 132 8.06 -7.09 -10.07
N ASN A 133 8.75 -8.21 -9.90
CA ASN A 133 10.20 -8.22 -9.77
C ASN A 133 10.85 -8.27 -11.15
N SER A 134 11.32 -7.11 -11.60
CA SER A 134 11.92 -6.92 -12.91
C SER A 134 13.00 -5.85 -12.84
N ARG A 135 14.12 -6.08 -13.54
CA ARG A 135 15.17 -5.06 -13.66
C ARG A 135 14.67 -3.82 -14.39
N ARG A 136 13.82 -3.96 -15.42
CA ARG A 136 13.23 -2.83 -16.15
C ARG A 136 12.38 -1.96 -15.24
N LEU A 137 11.54 -2.59 -14.41
CA LEU A 137 10.72 -1.87 -13.44
C LEU A 137 11.55 -1.25 -12.30
N ALA A 138 12.62 -1.92 -11.86
CA ALA A 138 13.47 -1.42 -10.78
C ALA A 138 14.24 -0.15 -11.17
N PHE A 139 14.53 0.01 -12.46
CA PHE A 139 15.21 1.19 -13.00
C PHE A 139 14.26 2.11 -13.79
N ALA A 140 12.95 1.88 -13.75
CA ALA A 140 11.99 2.74 -14.41
C ALA A 140 12.07 4.18 -13.86
N ALA A 141 12.22 5.14 -14.76
CA ALA A 141 12.21 6.55 -14.39
C ALA A 141 10.77 7.01 -14.09
N PRO A 142 10.57 7.86 -13.05
CA PRO A 142 9.32 8.59 -12.89
C PRO A 142 8.95 9.33 -14.18
N GLY A 143 7.68 9.22 -14.58
CA GLY A 143 7.24 9.71 -15.89
C GLY A 143 5.82 9.26 -16.23
N LYS A 144 5.31 9.75 -17.37
CA LYS A 144 3.95 9.44 -17.84
C LYS A 144 3.81 7.97 -18.26
N GLU A 145 4.89 7.38 -18.75
CA GLU A 145 4.97 5.99 -19.17
C GLU A 145 4.87 5.07 -17.96
N LEU A 146 5.61 5.38 -16.88
CA LEU A 146 5.48 4.67 -15.61
C LEU A 146 4.06 4.80 -15.05
N LEU A 147 3.49 6.02 -15.05
CA LEU A 147 2.11 6.25 -14.61
C LEU A 147 1.11 5.36 -15.37
N ARG A 148 1.20 5.32 -16.71
CA ARG A 148 0.34 4.47 -17.56
C ARG A 148 0.50 2.99 -17.25
N LEU A 149 1.73 2.52 -17.06
CA LEU A 149 1.97 1.12 -16.69
C LEU A 149 1.40 0.80 -15.31
N CYS A 150 1.56 1.68 -14.31
CA CYS A 150 0.97 1.51 -12.98
C CYS A 150 -0.55 1.38 -13.05
N LEU A 151 -1.23 2.19 -13.86
CA LEU A 151 -2.68 2.10 -14.09
C LEU A 151 -3.04 0.76 -14.77
N PHE A 152 -2.32 0.38 -15.82
CA PHE A 152 -2.55 -0.89 -16.53
C PHE A 152 -2.36 -2.10 -15.62
N LEU A 153 -1.29 -2.15 -14.82
CA LEU A 153 -1.07 -3.23 -13.85
C LEU A 153 -2.15 -3.24 -12.76
N SER A 154 -2.69 -2.07 -12.40
CA SER A 154 -3.80 -1.97 -11.44
C SER A 154 -5.09 -2.58 -12.03
N ASP A 155 -5.35 -2.41 -13.33
CA ASP A 155 -6.49 -3.03 -14.03
C ASP A 155 -6.44 -4.57 -13.96
N LEU A 156 -5.24 -5.16 -14.01
CA LEU A 156 -5.06 -6.62 -13.94
C LEU A 156 -5.42 -7.20 -12.55
N TYR A 157 -5.32 -6.37 -11.52
CA TYR A 157 -5.61 -6.74 -10.13
C TYR A 157 -7.04 -6.38 -9.71
N LEU A 158 -7.42 -5.10 -9.81
CA LEU A 158 -8.73 -4.58 -9.42
C LEU A 158 -9.70 -4.62 -10.62
N ILE A 159 -9.91 -5.83 -11.14
CA ILE A 159 -10.70 -6.08 -12.35
C ILE A 159 -12.13 -5.55 -12.24
N GLU A 160 -12.68 -5.45 -11.03
CA GLU A 160 -14.02 -4.91 -10.77
C GLU A 160 -14.11 -3.38 -10.97
N HIS A 161 -12.95 -2.70 -10.96
CA HIS A 161 -12.83 -1.25 -11.07
C HIS A 161 -12.19 -0.78 -12.38
N ALA A 162 -11.80 -1.71 -13.26
CA ALA A 162 -11.19 -1.37 -14.54
C ALA A 162 -12.19 -0.58 -15.42
N PRO A 163 -11.77 0.53 -16.07
CA PRO A 163 -10.43 1.09 -16.05
C PRO A 163 -10.13 1.91 -14.79
N ILE A 164 -8.96 1.67 -14.21
CA ILE A 164 -8.40 2.41 -13.09
C ILE A 164 -8.01 3.82 -13.54
N ARG A 165 -8.33 4.80 -12.70
CA ARG A 165 -7.99 6.21 -12.89
C ARG A 165 -6.91 6.63 -11.88
N PRO A 166 -6.01 7.55 -12.25
CA PRO A 166 -5.07 8.08 -11.28
C PRO A 166 -5.79 9.01 -10.29
N ASP A 167 -5.12 9.34 -9.19
CA ASP A 167 -5.63 10.27 -8.16
C ASP A 167 -6.95 9.82 -7.49
N VAL A 168 -7.17 8.51 -7.49
CA VAL A 168 -8.33 7.84 -6.91
C VAL A 168 -7.88 6.86 -5.83
N ILE A 169 -8.61 6.86 -4.72
CA ILE A 169 -8.50 5.88 -3.63
C ILE A 169 -9.31 4.66 -4.04
N TYR A 170 -8.60 3.55 -4.25
CA TYR A 170 -9.20 2.25 -4.45
C TYR A 170 -9.00 1.41 -3.20
N THR A 171 -9.99 0.60 -2.87
CA THR A 171 -9.91 -0.34 -1.76
C THR A 171 -10.22 -1.74 -2.24
N GLU A 172 -9.67 -2.72 -1.54
CA GLU A 172 -9.97 -4.14 -1.67
C GLU A 172 -10.83 -4.59 -0.46
N ALA A 173 -11.42 -5.78 -0.53
CA ALA A 173 -12.11 -6.42 0.57
C ALA A 173 -11.37 -7.65 1.12
N ALA A 174 -11.05 -7.65 2.42
CA ALA A 174 -10.53 -8.81 3.14
C ALA A 174 -11.65 -9.47 3.96
N PRO A 175 -12.00 -10.74 3.69
CA PRO A 175 -12.95 -11.47 4.51
C PRO A 175 -12.35 -11.85 5.86
N LEU A 176 -13.15 -11.86 6.92
CA LEU A 176 -12.81 -12.44 8.22
C LEU A 176 -14.07 -13.08 8.82
N ARG A 177 -13.94 -14.28 9.37
CA ARG A 177 -15.03 -14.95 10.08
C ARG A 177 -14.97 -14.62 11.58
N ILE A 178 -16.00 -13.95 12.07
CA ILE A 178 -16.14 -13.54 13.47
C ILE A 178 -17.41 -14.19 13.99
N GLU A 179 -17.30 -15.02 15.03
CA GLU A 179 -18.44 -15.71 15.65
C GLU A 179 -19.33 -16.47 14.64
N GLY A 180 -18.69 -17.07 13.63
CA GLY A 180 -19.36 -17.84 12.56
C GLY A 180 -19.90 -17.00 11.40
N ARG A 181 -19.99 -15.67 11.54
CA ARG A 181 -20.44 -14.75 10.48
C ARG A 181 -19.27 -14.23 9.65
N LEU A 182 -19.47 -14.11 8.35
CA LEU A 182 -18.49 -13.54 7.44
C LEU A 182 -18.62 -12.00 7.37
N HIS A 183 -17.49 -11.30 7.53
CA HIS A 183 -17.39 -9.85 7.42
C HIS A 183 -16.33 -9.48 6.38
N LEU A 184 -16.60 -8.48 5.54
CA LEU A 184 -15.63 -7.88 4.63
C LEU A 184 -15.08 -6.58 5.22
N PHE A 185 -13.76 -6.48 5.28
CA PHE A 185 -13.04 -5.30 5.76
C PHE A 185 -12.45 -4.52 4.59
N LYS A 186 -12.50 -3.19 4.66
CA LYS A 186 -11.80 -2.31 3.70
C LYS A 186 -10.29 -2.50 3.83
N VAL A 187 -9.64 -2.56 2.67
CA VAL A 187 -8.19 -2.77 2.53
C VAL A 187 -7.66 -1.66 1.65
N GLY A 188 -6.80 -0.81 2.19
CA GLY A 188 -6.13 0.25 1.43
C GLY A 188 -5.20 -0.37 0.38
N CYS A 189 -5.19 0.19 -0.83
CA CYS A 189 -4.35 -0.28 -1.94
C CYS A 189 -3.34 0.81 -2.30
N ASN A 190 -2.05 0.47 -2.25
CA ASN A 190 -0.98 1.42 -2.56
C ASN A 190 0.04 0.79 -3.51
N ILE A 191 0.70 1.63 -4.31
CA ILE A 191 1.79 1.21 -5.19
C ILE A 191 3.13 1.69 -4.65
N PHE A 192 4.17 0.86 -4.76
CA PHE A 192 5.53 1.16 -4.36
C PHE A 192 6.47 0.85 -5.52
N TYR A 193 7.53 1.65 -5.71
CA TYR A 193 8.50 1.41 -6.79
C TYR A 193 9.88 1.98 -6.47
N SER A 194 10.94 1.40 -7.02
CA SER A 194 12.33 1.81 -6.75
C SER A 194 12.61 3.28 -7.13
N GLY A 195 12.07 3.74 -8.27
CA GLY A 195 12.23 5.12 -8.76
C GLY A 195 11.62 6.20 -7.86
N ALA A 196 10.83 5.84 -6.85
CA ALA A 196 10.30 6.79 -5.87
C ALA A 196 11.40 7.32 -4.93
N HIS A 197 12.50 6.58 -4.77
CA HIS A 197 13.57 6.94 -3.85
C HIS A 197 14.13 8.35 -4.13
N GLY A 198 14.20 9.15 -3.08
CA GLY A 198 14.72 10.52 -3.11
C GLY A 198 13.83 11.53 -3.84
N THR A 199 12.60 11.17 -4.21
CA THR A 199 11.62 12.07 -4.85
C THR A 199 10.53 12.48 -3.85
N ARG A 200 9.55 13.27 -4.30
CA ARG A 200 8.33 13.58 -3.53
C ARG A 200 7.50 12.36 -3.15
N ASN A 201 7.76 11.20 -3.77
CA ASN A 201 7.11 9.95 -3.46
C ASN A 201 7.98 9.01 -2.60
N HIS A 202 9.05 9.51 -1.98
CA HIS A 202 10.07 8.71 -1.27
C HIS A 202 9.50 7.62 -0.35
N ASP A 203 8.44 7.92 0.42
CA ASP A 203 7.82 6.97 1.36
C ASP A 203 7.30 5.70 0.65
N ARG A 204 7.12 5.75 -0.68
CA ARG A 204 6.70 4.63 -1.54
C ARG A 204 7.86 3.88 -2.20
N ARG A 205 9.10 4.08 -1.75
CA ARG A 205 10.26 3.34 -2.28
C ARG A 205 10.23 1.87 -1.88
N VAL A 206 10.67 1.01 -2.80
CA VAL A 206 10.83 -0.43 -2.57
C VAL A 206 11.90 -0.99 -3.52
N PRO A 207 12.73 -1.97 -3.12
CA PRO A 207 13.70 -2.59 -4.02
C PRO A 207 13.03 -3.62 -4.94
N GLY A 208 13.70 -3.95 -6.05
CA GLY A 208 13.37 -5.11 -6.89
C GLY A 208 12.40 -4.85 -8.04
N GLY A 209 11.75 -3.68 -8.10
CA GLY A 209 10.79 -3.37 -9.15
C GLY A 209 9.65 -2.49 -8.66
N LEU A 210 8.44 -2.97 -8.89
CA LEU A 210 7.17 -2.34 -8.54
C LEU A 210 6.34 -3.31 -7.69
N MET A 211 5.63 -2.79 -6.69
CA MET A 211 4.81 -3.60 -5.79
C MET A 211 3.47 -2.95 -5.50
N PHE A 212 2.38 -3.70 -5.57
CA PHE A 212 1.14 -3.34 -4.88
C PHE A 212 1.17 -3.88 -3.45
N SER A 213 0.74 -3.04 -2.51
CA SER A 213 0.54 -3.41 -1.12
C SER A 213 -0.90 -3.14 -0.72
N MET A 214 -1.55 -4.18 -0.23
CA MET A 214 -2.91 -4.15 0.27
C MET A 214 -2.86 -4.41 1.77
N ASN A 215 -3.34 -3.46 2.57
CA ASN A 215 -3.30 -3.55 4.02
C ASN A 215 -4.66 -3.16 4.64
N SER A 216 -5.13 -3.96 5.60
CA SER A 216 -6.35 -3.68 6.35
C SER A 216 -6.06 -3.66 7.85
N PRO A 217 -5.82 -2.46 8.43
CA PRO A 217 -5.64 -2.29 9.87
C PRO A 217 -6.83 -2.81 10.69
N GLY A 218 -8.06 -2.62 10.21
CA GLY A 218 -9.25 -3.08 10.91
C GLY A 218 -9.45 -4.59 10.84
N HIS A 219 -9.17 -5.23 9.69
CA HIS A 219 -9.11 -6.69 9.63
C HIS A 219 -8.08 -7.24 10.61
N TYR A 220 -6.89 -6.60 10.67
CA TYR A 220 -5.83 -7.01 11.57
C TYR A 220 -6.22 -6.90 13.05
N ALA A 221 -6.82 -5.78 13.48
CA ALA A 221 -7.31 -5.61 14.85
C ALA A 221 -8.34 -6.69 15.23
N ASN A 222 -9.30 -6.97 14.35
CA ASN A 222 -10.32 -7.99 14.59
C ASN A 222 -9.70 -9.40 14.60
N SER A 223 -8.78 -9.68 13.70
CA SER A 223 -8.04 -10.94 13.65
C SER A 223 -7.23 -11.18 14.93
N LEU A 224 -6.56 -10.14 15.45
CA LEU A 224 -5.81 -10.21 16.70
C LEU A 224 -6.70 -10.64 17.86
N HIS A 225 -7.86 -9.99 18.01
CA HIS A 225 -8.82 -10.33 19.03
C HIS A 225 -9.41 -11.74 18.83
N ALA A 226 -9.88 -12.06 17.62
CA ALA A 226 -10.48 -13.36 17.30
C ALA A 226 -9.52 -14.54 17.50
N ARG A 227 -8.21 -14.32 17.33
CA ARG A 227 -7.15 -15.31 17.55
C ARG A 227 -6.56 -15.30 18.96
N GLY A 228 -7.10 -14.47 19.86
CA GLY A 228 -6.70 -14.42 21.27
C GLY A 228 -5.35 -13.75 21.55
N PHE A 229 -4.86 -12.88 20.66
CA PHE A 229 -3.68 -12.06 20.94
C PHE A 229 -3.98 -10.89 21.89
N PHE A 230 -5.24 -10.46 21.94
CA PHE A 230 -5.75 -9.41 22.83
C PHE A 230 -7.09 -9.85 23.41
N ASP A 231 -7.27 -9.58 24.70
CA ASP A 231 -8.49 -9.96 25.45
C ASP A 231 -9.72 -9.20 24.97
N SER A 232 -9.54 -8.00 24.41
CA SER A 232 -10.62 -7.16 23.90
C SER A 232 -10.28 -6.55 22.53
N LEU A 233 -11.31 -6.34 21.71
CA LEU A 233 -11.19 -5.62 20.44
C LEU A 233 -10.70 -4.16 20.64
N PRO A 234 -11.19 -3.39 21.63
CA PRO A 234 -10.66 -2.05 21.90
C PRO A 234 -9.14 -2.01 22.11
N ASP A 235 -8.57 -2.96 22.87
CA ASP A 235 -7.12 -3.02 23.08
C ASP A 235 -6.36 -3.32 21.78
N ALA A 236 -6.90 -4.20 20.94
CA ALA A 236 -6.32 -4.50 19.63
C ALA A 236 -6.39 -3.27 18.70
N ILE A 237 -7.48 -2.50 18.74
CA ILE A 237 -7.63 -1.25 17.98
C ILE A 237 -6.64 -0.20 18.48
N GLU A 238 -6.46 -0.05 19.79
CA GLU A 238 -5.46 0.87 20.36
C GLU A 238 -4.04 0.50 19.90
N PHE A 239 -3.68 -0.78 19.94
CA PHE A 239 -2.40 -1.26 19.43
C PHE A 239 -2.18 -0.95 17.93
N VAL A 240 -3.22 -1.17 17.11
CA VAL A 240 -3.17 -0.85 15.68
C VAL A 240 -3.06 0.66 15.43
N ARG A 241 -3.78 1.47 16.22
CA ARG A 241 -3.71 2.94 16.18
C ARG A 241 -2.31 3.46 16.48
N ASP A 242 -1.71 2.98 17.57
CA ASP A 242 -0.33 3.32 17.93
C ASP A 242 0.67 2.92 16.84
N THR A 243 0.42 1.77 16.20
CA THR A 243 1.24 1.29 15.07
C THR A 243 1.13 2.20 13.85
N ALA A 244 -0.08 2.68 13.55
CA ALA A 244 -0.32 3.64 12.47
C ALA A 244 0.36 5.00 12.75
N PHE A 245 0.22 5.54 13.97
CA PHE A 245 0.88 6.79 14.36
C PHE A 245 2.40 6.72 14.22
N ARG A 246 3.00 5.58 14.56
CA ARG A 246 4.46 5.35 14.39
C ARG A 246 4.89 5.11 12.96
N SER A 247 3.97 4.97 12.02
CA SER A 247 4.30 4.83 10.60
C SER A 247 4.44 6.18 9.91
N ILE A 248 3.68 7.19 10.36
CA ILE A 248 3.70 8.55 9.82
C ILE A 248 4.98 9.27 10.26
N GLY A 249 5.65 9.96 9.34
CA GLY A 249 6.92 10.62 9.64
C GLY A 249 8.15 9.70 9.57
N ASN A 250 7.96 8.42 9.24
CA ASN A 250 9.02 7.41 9.30
C ASN A 250 9.65 7.11 7.91
N GLY A 251 9.39 7.95 6.90
CA GLY A 251 9.79 7.80 5.51
C GLY A 251 11.30 7.79 5.24
N GLY A 252 12.09 8.57 5.99
CA GLY A 252 13.53 8.77 5.77
C GLY A 252 14.44 7.61 6.20
N LEU A 253 13.87 6.47 6.59
CA LEU A 253 14.67 5.27 6.89
C LEU A 253 15.47 4.87 5.66
N GLY A 254 16.79 4.68 5.80
CA GLY A 254 17.67 4.25 4.70
C GLY A 254 18.18 5.38 3.81
N ALA A 255 17.73 6.62 4.01
CA ALA A 255 18.17 7.82 3.29
C ALA A 255 18.12 9.03 4.23
N SER A 256 19.14 9.21 5.06
CA SER A 256 19.14 10.19 6.16
C SER A 256 19.04 11.65 5.72
N ASP A 257 19.35 11.93 4.46
CA ASP A 257 19.30 13.24 3.81
C ASP A 257 17.94 13.52 3.16
N VAL A 258 17.05 12.53 3.07
CA VAL A 258 15.71 12.66 2.49
C VAL A 258 14.66 12.65 3.61
N PRO A 259 13.90 13.74 3.81
CA PRO A 259 12.84 13.75 4.81
C PRO A 259 11.71 12.78 4.46
N SER A 260 10.91 12.43 5.47
CA SER A 260 9.64 11.72 5.25
C SER A 260 8.68 12.59 4.42
N GLN A 261 7.89 11.97 3.56
CA GLN A 261 6.88 12.65 2.73
C GLN A 261 5.53 12.77 3.42
N SER A 262 5.42 12.24 4.64
CA SER A 262 4.30 12.39 5.58
C SER A 262 4.82 12.84 6.95
N TRP A 263 4.03 13.60 7.71
CA TRP A 263 4.37 14.03 9.07
C TRP A 263 3.11 14.35 9.88
N HIS A 264 3.25 14.26 11.20
CA HIS A 264 2.17 14.58 12.13
C HIS A 264 1.88 16.07 12.20
N ASN A 265 0.59 16.42 12.19
CA ASN A 265 0.14 17.78 12.47
C ASN A 265 0.30 18.09 13.97
N ARG A 266 0.45 19.37 14.33
CA ARG A 266 0.39 19.82 15.73
C ARG A 266 -1.01 20.32 16.05
N ARG A 267 -1.48 20.08 17.27
CA ARG A 267 -2.77 20.60 17.74
C ARG A 267 -2.74 22.13 17.76
N ARG A 268 -3.85 22.76 17.31
CA ARG A 268 -4.05 24.21 17.40
C ARG A 268 -4.45 24.67 18.81
N GLU A 269 -5.08 23.80 19.59
CA GLU A 269 -5.55 24.07 20.96
C GLU A 269 -4.99 23.04 21.97
N GLN A 270 -4.61 23.51 23.16
CA GLN A 270 -4.11 22.67 24.25
C GLN A 270 -5.28 21.92 24.89
N GLN A 271 -5.46 20.65 24.53
CA GLN A 271 -6.27 19.70 25.29
C GLN A 271 -5.35 18.76 26.09
N ASP A 272 -5.64 18.58 27.37
CA ASP A 272 -4.89 17.69 28.24
C ASP A 272 -4.92 16.24 27.75
N GLY A 273 -3.75 15.60 27.75
CA GLY A 273 -3.59 14.19 27.43
C GLY A 273 -3.18 13.92 25.97
N CYS A 274 -1.89 13.64 25.77
CA CYS A 274 -1.43 12.88 24.61
C CYS A 274 -1.77 11.40 24.88
N PRO A 275 -2.61 10.75 24.05
CA PRO A 275 -3.11 9.41 24.35
C PRO A 275 -2.02 8.33 24.36
N VAL A 276 -0.83 8.59 23.79
CA VAL A 276 0.21 7.57 23.60
C VAL A 276 1.36 7.76 24.57
N ARG A 277 1.60 6.77 25.44
CA ARG A 277 2.56 6.86 26.56
C ARG A 277 4.04 6.88 26.14
N ARG A 278 4.40 6.47 24.93
CA ARG A 278 5.76 6.53 24.36
C ARG A 278 5.72 6.61 22.83
N LEU A 279 6.02 7.78 22.29
CA LEU A 279 6.15 8.01 20.85
C LEU A 279 7.62 8.17 20.44
N PRO A 280 7.98 7.80 19.19
CA PRO A 280 9.29 8.11 18.62
C PRO A 280 9.55 9.62 18.58
N SER A 281 10.82 10.02 18.57
CA SER A 281 11.23 11.44 18.64
C SER A 281 10.80 12.29 17.45
N TYR A 282 10.48 11.69 16.30
CA TYR A 282 9.96 12.39 15.13
C TYR A 282 8.47 12.72 15.24
N VAL A 283 7.76 12.14 16.20
CA VAL A 283 6.35 12.48 16.47
C VAL A 283 6.34 13.61 17.51
N PRO A 284 5.75 14.79 17.19
CA PRO A 284 5.65 15.87 18.15
C PRO A 284 4.86 15.46 19.40
N PRO A 285 5.23 15.93 20.61
CA PRO A 285 4.50 15.60 21.83
C PRO A 285 3.06 16.15 21.83
N ASP A 286 2.83 17.22 21.07
CA ASP A 286 1.59 17.95 20.86
C ASP A 286 0.89 17.57 19.53
N PHE A 287 1.14 16.38 19.00
CA PHE A 287 0.55 15.98 17.72
C PHE A 287 -0.97 15.84 17.76
N ASP A 288 -1.61 16.10 16.62
CA ASP A 288 -3.02 15.84 16.38
C ASP A 288 -3.24 14.34 16.08
N PRO A 289 -3.96 13.60 16.91
CA PRO A 289 -4.23 12.18 16.67
C PRO A 289 -5.26 11.93 15.57
N GLN A 290 -5.97 12.97 15.09
CA GLN A 290 -7.02 12.83 14.10
C GLN A 290 -6.52 13.06 12.67
N SER A 291 -5.45 13.84 12.51
CA SER A 291 -4.97 14.24 11.20
C SER A 291 -3.45 14.28 11.09
N TYR A 292 -2.96 14.11 9.86
CA TYR A 292 -1.56 14.30 9.52
C TYR A 292 -1.43 14.94 8.14
N SER A 293 -0.23 15.39 7.81
CA SER A 293 0.08 16.00 6.52
C SER A 293 0.96 15.10 5.67
N ALA A 294 0.90 15.28 4.35
CA ALA A 294 1.84 14.67 3.42
C ALA A 294 2.00 15.51 2.14
N LEU A 295 3.01 15.21 1.32
CA LEU A 295 3.16 15.81 -0.02
C LEU A 295 2.19 15.25 -1.07
N TYR A 296 1.49 14.18 -0.72
CA TYR A 296 0.40 13.61 -1.50
C TYR A 296 -0.48 12.70 -0.62
N HIS A 297 -1.73 12.48 -1.02
CA HIS A 297 -2.61 11.54 -0.33
C HIS A 297 -2.04 10.12 -0.30
N THR A 298 -1.81 9.60 0.90
CA THR A 298 -1.13 8.31 1.11
C THR A 298 -1.97 7.12 0.65
N ASP A 299 -3.31 7.18 0.70
CA ASP A 299 -4.21 6.12 0.22
C ASP A 299 -4.55 6.15 -1.28
N VAL A 300 -4.09 7.14 -2.04
CA VAL A 300 -4.30 7.13 -3.51
C VAL A 300 -3.50 5.99 -4.13
N LEU A 301 -4.13 5.16 -4.95
CA LEU A 301 -3.45 4.00 -5.53
C LEU A 301 -2.28 4.44 -6.42
N VAL A 302 -2.57 5.25 -7.44
CA VAL A 302 -1.58 5.80 -8.38
C VAL A 302 -1.66 7.33 -8.39
N PRO A 303 -0.78 8.03 -7.64
CA PRO A 303 -0.82 9.49 -7.55
C PRO A 303 -0.08 10.14 -8.73
N THR A 304 -0.77 10.86 -9.60
CA THR A 304 -0.24 11.45 -10.84
C THR A 304 0.97 12.32 -10.56
N ALA A 305 0.78 13.38 -9.77
CA ALA A 305 1.77 14.46 -9.65
C ALA A 305 3.13 13.96 -9.15
N VAL A 306 3.15 13.04 -8.18
CA VAL A 306 4.39 12.50 -7.61
C VAL A 306 4.93 11.25 -8.32
N THR A 307 4.12 10.60 -9.17
CA THR A 307 4.58 9.46 -10.00
C THR A 307 5.26 9.95 -11.28
N VAL A 308 4.80 11.07 -11.85
CA VAL A 308 5.42 11.66 -13.05
C VAL A 308 6.64 12.53 -12.73
N ASP A 309 6.75 13.02 -11.50
CA ASP A 309 7.80 13.95 -11.07
C ASP A 309 9.00 13.19 -10.49
N GLY A 310 10.07 13.11 -11.29
CA GLY A 310 11.34 12.51 -10.89
C GLY A 310 12.30 13.47 -10.18
N THR A 311 11.85 14.68 -9.84
CA THR A 311 12.71 15.68 -9.18
C THR A 311 13.16 15.16 -7.81
N ARG A 312 14.47 15.22 -7.58
CA ARG A 312 15.03 14.87 -6.27
C ARG A 312 14.66 15.94 -5.25
N VAL A 313 14.22 15.51 -4.08
CA VAL A 313 13.93 16.40 -2.95
C VAL A 313 15.07 16.37 -1.95
N GLY A 314 15.43 17.55 -1.45
CA GLY A 314 16.41 17.72 -0.39
C GLY A 314 16.03 18.90 0.49
N GLY A 315 16.30 18.81 1.79
CA GLY A 315 15.94 19.85 2.76
C GLY A 315 14.44 19.86 3.16
N PRO A 316 14.02 20.83 4.00
CA PRO A 316 12.65 20.88 4.54
C PRO A 316 11.59 21.16 3.46
N TYR A 317 10.43 20.50 3.54
CA TYR A 317 9.37 20.59 2.52
C TYR A 317 8.78 22.01 2.41
N GLU A 318 8.81 22.79 3.48
CA GLU A 318 8.35 24.18 3.53
C GLU A 318 9.07 25.07 2.50
N SER A 319 10.28 24.66 2.09
CA SER A 319 11.10 25.38 1.11
C SER A 319 10.92 24.90 -0.34
N SER A 320 10.16 23.82 -0.56
CA SER A 320 10.09 23.12 -1.84
C SER A 320 9.03 23.66 -2.80
N GLY A 321 8.10 24.51 -2.33
CA GLY A 321 6.97 25.01 -3.14
C GLY A 321 5.99 23.92 -3.60
N VAL A 322 6.11 22.72 -3.02
CA VAL A 322 5.30 21.55 -3.33
C VAL A 322 3.93 21.66 -2.66
N GLU A 323 2.88 21.22 -3.37
CA GLU A 323 1.55 21.06 -2.79
C GLU A 323 1.57 20.13 -1.57
N VAL A 324 0.99 20.60 -0.47
CA VAL A 324 0.83 19.83 0.77
C VAL A 324 -0.64 19.46 0.91
N TRP A 325 -0.88 18.25 1.38
CA TRP A 325 -2.18 17.72 1.77
C TRP A 325 -2.25 17.75 3.29
N PRO A 326 -2.88 18.80 3.89
CA PRO A 326 -2.67 19.09 5.31
C PRO A 326 -3.55 18.30 6.28
N ASN A 327 -4.60 17.61 5.79
CA ASN A 327 -5.65 17.03 6.65
C ASN A 327 -5.96 15.57 6.32
N LEU A 328 -4.94 14.72 6.16
CA LEU A 328 -5.16 13.28 5.98
C LEU A 328 -5.67 12.66 7.30
N LEU A 329 -6.85 12.05 7.27
CA LEU A 329 -7.54 11.57 8.48
C LEU A 329 -7.04 10.21 8.98
N LEU A 330 -7.07 10.04 10.31
CA LEU A 330 -6.81 8.79 11.05
C LEU A 330 -7.96 8.39 11.97
N ASP A 331 -9.03 9.19 11.98
CA ASP A 331 -10.22 8.99 12.81
C ASP A 331 -10.94 7.65 12.55
N TYR A 332 -10.73 7.06 11.36
CA TYR A 332 -11.25 5.75 10.99
C TYR A 332 -10.71 4.60 11.86
N ILE A 333 -9.60 4.79 12.58
CA ILE A 333 -9.05 3.80 13.52
C ILE A 333 -9.80 3.90 14.86
N THR A 334 -11.02 3.36 14.88
CA THR A 334 -11.96 3.48 15.99
C THR A 334 -12.83 2.22 16.12
N ASP A 335 -13.39 2.01 17.31
CA ASP A 335 -14.44 1.01 17.56
C ASP A 335 -15.85 1.52 17.23
N GLU A 336 -15.97 2.78 16.79
CA GLU A 336 -17.22 3.37 16.35
C GLU A 336 -17.84 2.61 15.15
N ARG A 337 -19.18 2.48 15.18
CA ARG A 337 -19.97 1.91 14.10
C ARG A 337 -20.53 3.02 13.23
N PHE A 338 -20.11 3.03 11.98
CA PHE A 338 -20.61 3.97 10.99
C PHE A 338 -21.80 3.40 10.18
N PRO A 339 -22.71 4.25 9.69
CA PRO A 339 -23.75 3.81 8.74
C PRO A 339 -23.15 3.44 7.38
N ALA A 340 -23.89 2.70 6.55
CA ALA A 340 -23.37 2.09 5.32
C ALA A 340 -22.92 3.10 4.23
N ASP A 341 -23.48 4.31 4.27
CA ASP A 341 -23.16 5.44 3.39
C ASP A 341 -21.96 6.27 3.91
N HIS A 342 -21.48 5.99 5.11
CA HIS A 342 -20.30 6.66 5.65
C HIS A 342 -19.01 6.07 5.06
N GLU A 343 -18.05 6.93 4.80
CA GLU A 343 -16.72 6.58 4.30
C GLU A 343 -15.93 5.57 5.14
N ASN A 344 -16.01 5.70 6.46
CA ASN A 344 -15.35 4.80 7.40
C ASN A 344 -16.11 3.48 7.60
N TYR A 345 -17.28 3.30 6.94
CA TYR A 345 -18.00 2.03 6.95
C TYR A 345 -17.12 0.88 6.46
N GLY A 346 -17.11 -0.23 7.18
CA GLY A 346 -16.32 -1.41 6.81
C GLY A 346 -14.82 -1.33 7.11
N GLN A 347 -14.31 -0.22 7.66
CA GLN A 347 -12.89 -0.11 8.05
C GLN A 347 -12.57 -1.03 9.24
N PHE A 348 -13.20 -0.81 10.41
CA PHE A 348 -12.89 -1.53 11.66
C PHE A 348 -14.00 -2.44 12.19
N GLN A 349 -15.24 -2.27 11.72
CA GLN A 349 -16.39 -3.08 12.15
C GLN A 349 -16.78 -4.16 11.12
N GLY A 350 -16.19 -4.10 9.92
CA GLY A 350 -16.51 -4.97 8.78
C GLY A 350 -17.95 -4.79 8.26
N HIS A 351 -18.16 -5.14 6.99
CA HIS A 351 -19.49 -5.28 6.40
C HIS A 351 -19.90 -6.75 6.43
N PRO A 352 -20.93 -7.12 7.19
CA PRO A 352 -21.39 -8.50 7.22
C PRO A 352 -21.99 -8.91 5.88
N VAL A 353 -21.62 -10.10 5.39
CA VAL A 353 -22.07 -10.63 4.09
C VAL A 353 -22.40 -12.13 4.17
N ASP A 354 -23.11 -12.63 3.17
CA ASP A 354 -23.27 -14.07 2.94
C ASP A 354 -21.98 -14.70 2.39
N ASP A 355 -21.81 -16.01 2.62
CA ASP A 355 -20.61 -16.76 2.20
C ASP A 355 -20.36 -16.68 0.68
N CYS A 356 -21.40 -16.57 -0.14
CA CYS A 356 -21.26 -16.43 -1.59
C CYS A 356 -20.56 -15.13 -2.02
N ASN A 357 -20.55 -14.11 -1.15
CA ASN A 357 -19.94 -12.81 -1.40
C ASN A 357 -18.50 -12.70 -0.88
N ARG A 358 -17.91 -13.79 -0.36
CA ARG A 358 -16.55 -13.79 0.22
C ARG A 358 -15.48 -13.11 -0.64
N TYR A 359 -15.55 -13.31 -1.95
CA TYR A 359 -14.54 -12.78 -2.87
C TYR A 359 -14.91 -11.43 -3.49
N HIS A 360 -16.13 -10.96 -3.26
CA HIS A 360 -16.62 -9.70 -3.80
C HIS A 360 -15.93 -8.51 -3.12
N ASN A 361 -15.78 -7.41 -3.86
CA ASN A 361 -15.35 -6.12 -3.35
C ASN A 361 -16.52 -5.14 -3.48
N PRO A 362 -17.21 -4.81 -2.36
CA PRO A 362 -18.39 -3.93 -2.41
C PRO A 362 -18.04 -2.44 -2.36
N TRP A 363 -16.77 -2.09 -2.23
CA TRP A 363 -16.36 -0.72 -1.98
C TRP A 363 -16.26 0.09 -3.26
N GLN A 364 -16.85 1.28 -3.25
CA GLN A 364 -16.71 2.20 -4.37
C GLN A 364 -15.36 2.91 -4.31
N ALA A 365 -14.79 3.16 -5.49
CA ALA A 365 -13.62 4.00 -5.64
C ALA A 365 -13.97 5.47 -5.37
N ARG A 366 -13.04 6.22 -4.80
CA ARG A 366 -13.26 7.61 -4.37
C ARG A 366 -12.19 8.53 -4.93
N GLU A 367 -12.58 9.66 -5.48
CA GLU A 367 -11.62 10.65 -5.97
C GLU A 367 -10.98 11.35 -4.78
N ALA A 368 -9.66 11.49 -4.81
CA ALA A 368 -8.97 12.23 -3.76
C ALA A 368 -8.92 13.72 -4.14
N TRP A 369 -9.38 14.57 -3.23
CA TRP A 369 -9.32 16.02 -3.38
C TRP A 369 -8.50 16.63 -2.25
N ASN A 370 -7.62 17.56 -2.60
CA ASN A 370 -6.91 18.36 -1.60
C ASN A 370 -7.82 19.50 -1.12
N ASP A 371 -8.73 19.19 -0.20
CA ASP A 371 -9.65 20.13 0.42
C ASP A 371 -9.40 20.20 1.93
N GLU A 372 -9.52 21.40 2.51
CA GLU A 372 -9.46 21.62 3.96
C GLU A 372 -10.55 20.86 4.71
N GLN A 373 -11.70 20.61 4.07
CA GLN A 373 -12.82 19.84 4.64
C GLN A 373 -12.70 18.33 4.41
N PHE A 374 -11.67 17.90 3.69
CA PHE A 374 -11.39 16.49 3.40
C PHE A 374 -12.61 15.72 2.86
N ARG A 375 -13.24 16.25 1.82
CA ARG A 375 -14.29 15.52 1.09
C ARG A 375 -13.65 14.68 -0.01
N TYR A 376 -13.82 13.38 0.10
CA TYR A 376 -13.48 12.31 -0.84
C TYR A 376 -14.73 11.66 -1.39
#